data_AF-A0A2R6HTZ5-F1
#
_entry.id   AF-A0A2R6HTZ5-F1
#
_cell.length_a   1.000
_cell.length_b   1.000
_cell.length_c   1.000
_cell.angle_alpha   90.00
_cell.angle_beta   90.00
_cell.angle_gamma   90.00
#
_symmetry.space_group_name_H-M   'P 1'
#
loop_
_entity.id
_entity.type
_entity.pdbx_description
1 polymer ?
#
loop_
_entity_poly.entity_id
_entity_poly.type
_entity_poly.pdbx_seq_one_letter_code
_entity_poly.pdbx_strand_id
1 'polypeptide(L)'
;VLQAEHVSYRKGTWINQSYEERGFNKSNGVEGWTLYDGADGTRAFRINVTDLDRLQDISDSSTANFTVVAKDGSSDTWEMEVYHDDTGAVSAVTGSAYVAEITDGNENTRYCSVGDGVSSFWINVSAGTFAGEECRALRFGEGLSTIKKVEYDNGDNINGTYRLMAAKGRSAISPGSYNTTGSEPPIRTTAIYNATVHVTYDSGDLYYETDRTAEPGRDDE
;
A
#
# COMPACT_ATOMS: atom_id res chain seq x y z
N VAL A 1 12.63 -19.80 -33.16
CA VAL A 1 11.82 -20.53 -32.17
C VAL A 1 11.92 -19.75 -30.87
N LEU A 2 10.77 -19.34 -30.32
CA LEU A 2 10.69 -18.74 -28.99
C LEU A 2 10.18 -19.81 -28.02
N GLN A 3 10.87 -19.98 -26.91
CA GLN A 3 10.51 -20.89 -25.84
C GLN A 3 10.55 -20.14 -24.51
N ALA A 4 9.54 -20.37 -23.68
CA ALA A 4 9.47 -19.84 -22.33
C ALA A 4 9.18 -21.00 -21.37
N GLU A 5 10.06 -21.18 -20.39
CA GLU A 5 9.94 -22.24 -19.40
C GLU A 5 9.85 -21.65 -17.99
N HIS A 6 8.95 -22.18 -17.18
CA HIS A 6 8.87 -21.79 -15.78
C HIS A 6 10.07 -22.37 -15.01
N VAL A 7 10.84 -21.50 -14.35
CA VAL A 7 11.97 -21.90 -13.51
C VAL A 7 11.53 -22.02 -12.06
N SER A 8 10.99 -20.95 -11.49
CA SER A 8 10.60 -20.92 -10.08
C SER A 8 9.55 -19.85 -9.79
N TYR A 9 8.88 -19.97 -8.65
CA TYR A 9 8.01 -18.93 -8.13
C TYR A 9 8.10 -18.86 -6.60
N ARG A 10 7.90 -17.66 -6.06
CA ARG A 10 7.70 -17.43 -4.63
C ARG A 10 6.21 -17.23 -4.34
N LYS A 11 5.71 -17.90 -3.29
CA LYS A 11 4.33 -17.68 -2.81
C LYS A 11 4.21 -16.32 -2.13
N GLY A 12 3.17 -15.59 -2.50
CA GLY A 12 2.73 -14.36 -1.86
C GLY A 12 1.31 -14.48 -1.34
N THR A 13 0.81 -13.38 -0.77
CA THR A 13 -0.59 -13.25 -0.36
C THR A 13 -1.08 -11.86 -0.67
N TRP A 14 -2.20 -11.78 -1.36
CA TRP A 14 -2.98 -10.55 -1.44
C TRP A 14 -3.77 -10.36 -0.16
N ILE A 15 -3.60 -9.19 0.46
CA ILE A 15 -4.38 -8.72 1.58
C ILE A 15 -5.27 -7.60 1.06
N ASN A 16 -6.60 -7.78 1.13
CA ASN A 16 -7.55 -6.91 0.45
C ASN A 16 -8.71 -6.51 1.35
N GLN A 17 -9.10 -5.24 1.23
CA GLN A 17 -10.42 -4.72 1.56
C GLN A 17 -11.05 -4.18 0.28
N SER A 18 -12.23 -4.65 -0.09
CA SER A 18 -12.88 -4.33 -1.37
C SER A 18 -14.28 -3.73 -1.22
N TYR A 19 -14.72 -3.39 0.00
CA TYR A 19 -16.01 -2.79 0.28
C TYR A 19 -15.79 -1.30 0.54
N GLU A 20 -16.25 -0.46 -0.39
CA GLU A 20 -15.97 0.98 -0.44
C GLU A 20 -16.55 1.76 0.77
N GLU A 21 -17.67 1.29 1.34
CA GLU A 21 -18.33 1.96 2.47
C GLU A 21 -17.72 1.58 3.84
N ARG A 22 -16.64 0.79 3.84
CA ARG A 22 -16.07 0.21 5.06
C ARG A 22 -14.76 0.87 5.45
N GLY A 23 -14.62 1.08 6.75
CA GLY A 23 -13.37 1.48 7.38
C GLY A 23 -12.27 0.43 7.27
N PHE A 24 -11.04 0.87 7.45
CA PHE A 24 -9.83 0.04 7.32
C PHE A 24 -9.57 -0.77 8.58
N ASN A 25 -10.63 -1.29 9.19
CA ASN A 25 -10.59 -2.05 10.42
C ASN A 25 -10.29 -3.51 10.17
N LYS A 26 -9.74 -4.14 11.21
CA LYS A 26 -9.65 -5.59 11.34
C LYS A 26 -11.04 -6.23 11.20
N SER A 27 -11.08 -7.52 10.86
CA SER A 27 -12.34 -8.30 10.72
C SER A 27 -13.32 -8.16 11.90
N ASN A 28 -12.84 -7.91 13.12
CA ASN A 28 -13.67 -7.73 14.31
C ASN A 28 -13.95 -6.26 14.69
N GLY A 29 -13.64 -5.30 13.81
CA GLY A 29 -13.93 -3.88 14.00
C GLY A 29 -12.87 -3.08 14.75
N VAL A 30 -11.71 -3.68 15.08
CA VAL A 30 -10.60 -2.93 15.68
C VAL A 30 -9.95 -2.03 14.62
N GLU A 31 -9.95 -0.72 14.87
CA GLU A 31 -9.43 0.33 13.98
C GLU A 31 -7.90 0.38 13.91
N GLY A 32 -7.21 0.15 15.04
CA GLY A 32 -5.76 0.09 15.14
C GLY A 32 -5.26 -1.35 15.07
N TRP A 33 -4.61 -1.75 13.98
CA TRP A 33 -4.19 -3.14 13.80
C TRP A 33 -3.05 -3.33 12.80
N THR A 34 -2.35 -4.46 12.96
CA THR A 34 -1.29 -4.87 12.05
C THR A 34 -1.85 -5.52 10.78
N LEU A 35 -1.78 -4.78 9.67
CA LEU A 35 -2.09 -5.25 8.33
C LEU A 35 -1.07 -6.28 7.82
N TYR A 36 0.19 -6.12 8.16
CA TYR A 36 1.21 -7.07 7.75
C TYR A 36 2.29 -7.20 8.81
N ASP A 37 2.71 -8.43 9.05
CA ASP A 37 3.85 -8.75 9.91
C ASP A 37 4.73 -9.82 9.25
N GLY A 38 5.94 -9.43 8.90
CA GLY A 38 6.94 -10.33 8.38
C GLY A 38 8.19 -9.66 7.82
N ALA A 39 9.34 -10.28 8.06
CA ALA A 39 10.64 -9.78 7.62
C ALA A 39 10.86 -9.72 6.08
N ASP A 40 9.93 -10.26 5.29
CA ASP A 40 10.10 -10.49 3.86
C ASP A 40 9.69 -9.32 2.96
N GLY A 41 9.14 -8.25 3.52
CA GLY A 41 8.65 -7.10 2.74
C GLY A 41 7.20 -7.20 2.27
N THR A 42 6.72 -6.07 1.76
CA THR A 42 5.44 -5.94 1.06
C THR A 42 5.64 -5.12 -0.20
N ARG A 43 4.73 -5.26 -1.17
CA ARG A 43 4.72 -4.52 -2.45
C ARG A 43 3.29 -4.27 -2.93
N ALA A 44 3.17 -3.56 -4.04
CA ALA A 44 1.91 -3.30 -4.75
C ALA A 44 0.81 -2.84 -3.78
N PHE A 45 1.18 -1.93 -2.88
CA PHE A 45 0.31 -1.38 -1.87
C PHE A 45 -0.41 -0.15 -2.43
N ARG A 46 -1.73 -0.25 -2.49
CA ARG A 46 -2.59 0.80 -3.03
C ARG A 46 -3.87 0.91 -2.19
N ILE A 47 -4.32 2.15 -2.01
CA ILE A 47 -5.50 2.56 -1.25
C ILE A 47 -6.39 3.38 -2.19
N ASN A 48 -7.70 3.15 -2.16
CA ASN A 48 -8.72 4.01 -2.74
C ASN A 48 -9.51 4.64 -1.60
N VAL A 49 -9.54 5.96 -1.52
CA VAL A 49 -10.42 6.69 -0.60
C VAL A 49 -11.72 6.97 -1.34
N THR A 50 -12.84 6.45 -0.85
CA THR A 50 -14.13 6.52 -1.57
C THR A 50 -15.19 7.35 -0.88
N ASP A 51 -15.03 7.61 0.41
CA ASP A 51 -15.92 8.49 1.19
C ASP A 51 -15.02 9.47 1.94
N LEU A 52 -14.92 10.66 1.35
CA LEU A 52 -13.96 11.69 1.73
C LEU A 52 -14.38 12.43 3.02
N ASP A 53 -15.68 12.43 3.32
CA ASP A 53 -16.25 13.02 4.56
C ASP A 53 -15.84 12.24 5.82
N ARG A 54 -15.20 11.08 5.66
CA ARG A 54 -14.63 10.29 6.77
C ARG A 54 -13.24 10.73 7.17
N LEU A 55 -12.50 11.38 6.26
CA LEU A 55 -11.21 11.94 6.59
C LEU A 55 -11.40 13.06 7.60
N GLN A 56 -10.51 13.13 8.58
CA GLN A 56 -10.58 14.18 9.59
C GLN A 56 -10.11 15.51 9.02
N ASP A 57 -10.76 16.60 9.42
CA ASP A 57 -10.29 17.94 9.13
C ASP A 57 -9.12 18.28 10.05
N ILE A 58 -8.05 18.88 9.50
CA ILE A 58 -6.88 19.30 10.29
C ILE A 58 -7.25 20.34 11.37
N SER A 59 -8.36 21.05 11.19
CA SER A 59 -8.89 22.01 12.15
C SER A 59 -9.59 21.34 13.35
N ASP A 60 -9.95 20.06 13.25
CA ASP A 60 -10.55 19.27 14.33
C ASP A 60 -9.50 18.43 15.07
N SER A 61 -9.03 18.92 16.22
CA SER A 61 -8.07 18.19 17.05
C SER A 61 -8.71 17.12 17.95
N SER A 62 -10.01 16.85 17.84
CA SER A 62 -10.72 15.91 18.72
C SER A 62 -10.56 14.45 18.32
N THR A 63 -10.12 14.21 17.08
CA THR A 63 -9.97 12.92 16.43
C THR A 63 -8.60 12.83 15.77
N ALA A 64 -8.02 11.63 15.75
CA ALA A 64 -6.73 11.40 15.12
C ALA A 64 -6.90 11.05 13.63
N ASN A 65 -5.94 11.44 12.80
CA ASN A 65 -5.96 11.14 11.37
C ASN A 65 -5.86 9.64 11.10
N PHE A 66 -6.36 9.18 9.95
CA PHE A 66 -6.04 7.83 9.48
C PHE A 66 -4.54 7.76 9.17
N THR A 67 -3.86 6.78 9.74
CA THR A 67 -2.40 6.68 9.64
C THR A 67 -1.98 5.29 9.19
N VAL A 68 -1.03 5.24 8.27
CA VAL A 68 -0.34 4.04 7.83
C VAL A 68 1.09 4.06 8.33
N VAL A 69 1.47 3.08 9.14
CA VAL A 69 2.81 3.00 9.72
C VAL A 69 3.55 1.77 9.21
N ALA A 70 4.70 1.98 8.57
CA ALA A 70 5.61 0.92 8.18
C ALA A 70 6.85 0.92 9.10
N LYS A 71 7.28 -0.27 9.51
CA LYS A 71 8.40 -0.46 10.45
C LYS A 71 9.37 -1.51 9.93
N ASP A 72 10.66 -1.37 10.21
CA ASP A 72 11.69 -2.37 9.89
C ASP A 72 12.15 -3.21 11.10
N GLY A 73 11.52 -3.02 12.26
CA GLY A 73 11.87 -3.67 13.51
C GLY A 73 12.91 -2.92 14.35
N SER A 74 13.40 -1.77 13.90
CA SER A 74 14.11 -0.77 14.71
C SER A 74 13.13 0.27 15.30
N SER A 75 13.65 1.39 15.80
CA SER A 75 12.86 2.56 16.20
C SER A 75 12.31 3.35 15.00
N ASP A 76 12.89 3.16 13.82
CA ASP A 76 12.61 4.00 12.67
C ASP A 76 11.29 3.58 12.02
N THR A 77 10.48 4.58 11.65
CA THR A 77 9.16 4.39 11.07
C THR A 77 8.99 5.25 9.83
N TRP A 78 8.35 4.67 8.81
CA TRP A 78 7.78 5.45 7.73
C TRP A 78 6.29 5.58 8.02
N GLU A 79 5.77 6.80 8.00
CA GLU A 79 4.40 7.10 8.38
C GLU A 79 3.72 7.92 7.28
N MET A 80 2.45 7.61 7.01
CA MET A 80 1.60 8.40 6.14
C MET A 80 0.27 8.66 6.84
N GLU A 81 0.03 9.92 7.19
CA GLU A 81 -1.27 10.39 7.65
C GLU A 81 -2.09 10.91 6.46
N VAL A 82 -3.39 10.64 6.45
CA VAL A 82 -4.32 11.13 5.43
C VAL A 82 -5.46 11.88 6.10
N TYR A 83 -5.68 13.12 5.67
CA TYR A 83 -6.66 14.04 6.26
C TYR A 83 -7.13 15.08 5.24
N HIS A 84 -8.11 15.90 5.63
CA HIS A 84 -8.56 17.07 4.89
C HIS A 84 -7.97 18.34 5.50
N ASP A 85 -7.31 19.16 4.69
CA ASP A 85 -6.94 20.52 5.07
C ASP A 85 -8.02 21.46 4.55
N ASP A 86 -8.96 21.83 5.41
CA ASP A 86 -10.10 22.70 5.12
C ASP A 86 -9.72 24.21 5.15
N THR A 87 -8.58 24.53 5.75
CA THR A 87 -8.17 25.90 6.06
C THR A 87 -6.93 26.38 5.29
N GLY A 88 -6.22 25.47 4.61
CA GLY A 88 -4.90 25.74 4.04
C GLY A 88 -3.84 25.93 5.13
N ALA A 89 -3.99 25.24 6.27
CA ALA A 89 -3.07 25.31 7.38
C ALA A 89 -1.69 24.74 7.00
N VAL A 90 -1.66 23.74 6.12
CA VAL A 90 -0.43 23.16 5.60
C VAL A 90 0.14 24.11 4.55
N SER A 91 1.18 24.87 4.90
CA SER A 91 1.78 25.86 4.00
C SER A 91 2.36 25.28 2.69
N ALA A 92 2.58 23.96 2.62
CA ALA A 92 3.00 23.24 1.43
C ALA A 92 1.85 22.91 0.47
N VAL A 93 0.60 23.13 0.89
CA VAL A 93 -0.64 22.83 0.17
C VAL A 93 -1.35 24.16 -0.13
N THR A 94 -2.01 24.25 -1.29
CA THR A 94 -2.69 25.49 -1.70
C THR A 94 -4.19 25.35 -1.58
N GLY A 95 -4.80 26.18 -0.72
CA GLY A 95 -6.24 26.18 -0.50
C GLY A 95 -6.71 24.94 0.26
N SER A 96 -8.01 24.63 0.15
CA SER A 96 -8.55 23.42 0.74
C SER A 96 -8.27 22.19 -0.14
N ALA A 97 -7.80 21.12 0.50
CA ALA A 97 -7.38 19.91 -0.19
C ALA A 97 -7.32 18.70 0.73
N TYR A 98 -7.43 17.50 0.16
CA TYR A 98 -7.06 16.27 0.84
C TYR A 98 -5.55 16.10 0.79
N VAL A 99 -4.94 15.79 1.93
CA VAL A 99 -3.50 15.76 2.14
C VAL A 99 -3.07 14.37 2.55
N ALA A 100 -1.95 13.91 1.99
CA ALA A 100 -1.13 12.89 2.61
C ALA A 100 0.13 13.55 3.16
N GLU A 101 0.34 13.45 4.47
CA GLU A 101 1.56 13.86 5.16
C GLU A 101 2.42 12.63 5.40
N ILE A 102 3.63 12.62 4.83
CA ILE A 102 4.54 11.48 4.89
C ILE A 102 5.77 11.87 5.69
N THR A 103 6.04 11.13 6.76
CA THR A 103 7.30 11.22 7.52
C THR A 103 8.14 9.98 7.25
N ASP A 104 9.34 10.16 6.69
CA ASP A 104 10.26 9.06 6.36
C ASP A 104 11.03 8.56 7.60
N GLY A 105 11.72 7.41 7.46
CA GLY A 105 12.51 6.81 8.54
C GLY A 105 13.69 7.66 9.04
N ASN A 106 14.00 8.78 8.36
CA ASN A 106 14.99 9.77 8.80
C ASN A 106 14.32 11.05 9.32
N GLU A 107 13.04 10.98 9.71
CA GLU A 107 12.23 12.07 10.27
C GLU A 107 12.03 13.26 9.30
N ASN A 108 12.10 13.05 7.99
CA ASN A 108 11.76 14.11 7.04
C ASN A 108 10.28 14.05 6.66
N THR A 109 9.56 15.14 6.90
CA THR A 109 8.14 15.27 6.53
C THR A 109 7.96 15.95 5.18
N ARG A 110 7.11 15.38 4.32
CA ARG A 110 6.73 15.92 3.00
C ARG A 110 5.25 15.63 2.73
N TYR A 111 4.68 16.34 1.76
CA TYR A 111 3.23 16.34 1.52
C TYR A 111 2.88 15.98 0.08
N CYS A 112 1.75 15.30 -0.09
CA CYS A 112 1.00 15.18 -1.34
C CYS A 112 -0.38 15.80 -1.11
N SER A 113 -1.00 16.37 -2.15
CA SER A 113 -2.37 16.85 -2.01
C SER A 113 -3.17 16.78 -3.31
N VAL A 114 -4.49 16.78 -3.16
CA VAL A 114 -5.47 16.91 -4.24
C VAL A 114 -6.60 17.80 -3.75
N GLY A 115 -7.00 18.79 -4.56
CA GLY A 115 -8.08 19.70 -4.16
C GLY A 115 -9.45 19.01 -4.08
N ASP A 116 -10.39 19.65 -3.40
CA ASP A 116 -11.74 19.14 -3.08
C ASP A 116 -12.64 18.81 -4.28
N GLY A 117 -12.19 19.06 -5.51
CA GLY A 117 -12.96 18.81 -6.73
C GLY A 117 -13.14 17.33 -7.09
N VAL A 118 -12.73 16.40 -6.23
CA VAL A 118 -12.76 14.96 -6.46
C VAL A 118 -13.80 14.28 -5.56
N SER A 119 -14.42 13.21 -6.06
CA SER A 119 -15.34 12.38 -5.26
C SER A 119 -14.66 11.18 -4.60
N SER A 120 -13.46 10.84 -5.04
CA SER A 120 -12.63 9.73 -4.58
C SER A 120 -11.23 9.89 -5.15
N PHE A 121 -10.21 9.32 -4.52
CA PHE A 121 -8.87 9.31 -5.08
C PHE A 121 -8.06 8.08 -4.67
N TRP A 122 -7.08 7.75 -5.52
CA TRP A 122 -6.16 6.66 -5.27
C TRP A 122 -4.87 7.18 -4.64
N ILE A 123 -4.38 6.45 -3.63
CA ILE A 123 -3.04 6.55 -3.10
C ILE A 123 -2.32 5.27 -3.50
N ASN A 124 -1.45 5.34 -4.50
CA ASN A 124 -0.62 4.21 -4.88
C ASN A 124 0.70 4.29 -4.12
N VAL A 125 0.68 3.80 -2.89
CA VAL A 125 1.79 3.90 -1.93
C VAL A 125 3.07 3.30 -2.51
N SER A 126 3.00 2.12 -3.16
CA SER A 126 4.19 1.51 -3.76
C SER A 126 4.67 2.20 -5.04
N ALA A 127 3.77 2.76 -5.85
CA ALA A 127 4.14 3.45 -7.09
C ALA A 127 4.50 4.93 -6.87
N GLY A 128 4.28 5.46 -5.66
CA GLY A 128 4.55 6.85 -5.36
C GLY A 128 3.60 7.83 -6.05
N THR A 129 2.32 7.48 -6.22
CA THR A 129 1.33 8.38 -6.84
C THR A 129 0.16 8.71 -5.93
N PHE A 130 -0.30 9.95 -5.99
CA PHE A 130 -1.42 10.49 -5.21
C PHE A 130 -2.42 11.15 -6.16
N ALA A 131 -3.67 10.71 -6.13
CA ALA A 131 -4.70 11.10 -7.09
C ALA A 131 -4.29 10.94 -8.58
N GLY A 132 -3.38 10.00 -8.87
CA GLY A 132 -2.88 9.73 -10.22
C GLY A 132 -1.60 10.50 -10.60
N GLU A 133 -1.22 11.51 -9.82
CA GLU A 133 -0.01 12.31 -10.06
C GLU A 133 1.19 11.75 -9.28
N GLU A 134 2.40 11.90 -9.83
CA GLU A 134 3.62 11.52 -9.11
C GLU A 134 3.75 12.35 -7.83
N CYS A 135 3.91 11.68 -6.70
CA CYS A 135 4.24 12.30 -5.44
C CYS A 135 5.51 11.69 -4.85
N ARG A 136 6.61 12.44 -4.94
CA ARG A 136 7.92 12.03 -4.41
C ARG A 136 7.91 11.73 -2.91
N ALA A 137 6.97 12.28 -2.14
CA ALA A 137 6.83 11.99 -0.73
C ALA A 137 6.41 10.53 -0.46
N LEU A 138 5.65 9.90 -1.37
CA LEU A 138 5.13 8.53 -1.24
C LEU A 138 6.16 7.43 -1.56
N ARG A 139 7.45 7.66 -1.36
CA ARG A 139 8.46 6.62 -1.48
C ARG A 139 8.32 5.64 -0.32
N PHE A 140 7.55 4.58 -0.53
CA PHE A 140 7.18 3.67 0.54
C PHE A 140 8.38 3.05 1.25
N GLY A 141 8.48 3.29 2.56
CA GLY A 141 9.58 2.81 3.38
C GLY A 141 10.91 3.54 3.13
N GLU A 142 10.90 4.74 2.55
CA GLU A 142 12.10 5.59 2.51
C GLU A 142 12.64 5.78 3.95
N GLY A 143 13.95 5.62 4.11
CA GLY A 143 14.60 5.62 5.43
C GLY A 143 14.55 4.30 6.20
N LEU A 144 13.80 3.30 5.73
CA LEU A 144 13.75 1.97 6.36
C LEU A 144 14.69 0.97 5.66
N SER A 145 15.31 0.06 6.42
CA SER A 145 16.17 -0.97 5.84
C SER A 145 15.39 -2.02 5.04
N THR A 146 14.25 -2.46 5.57
CA THR A 146 13.30 -3.38 4.92
C THR A 146 11.97 -3.32 5.68
N ILE A 147 10.85 -3.09 4.99
CA ILE A 147 9.53 -3.07 5.62
C ILE A 147 9.22 -4.45 6.19
N LYS A 148 9.22 -4.57 7.52
CA LYS A 148 8.88 -5.81 8.24
C LYS A 148 7.46 -5.80 8.76
N LYS A 149 6.88 -4.63 8.98
CA LYS A 149 5.53 -4.49 9.52
C LYS A 149 4.82 -3.34 8.82
N VAL A 150 3.51 -3.50 8.58
CA VAL A 150 2.62 -2.42 8.16
C VAL A 150 1.42 -2.44 9.10
N GLU A 151 1.08 -1.28 9.64
CA GLU A 151 0.00 -1.07 10.59
C GLU A 151 -0.94 0.02 10.09
N TYR A 152 -2.20 -0.09 10.48
CA TYR A 152 -3.14 1.01 10.42
C TYR A 152 -3.42 1.48 11.84
N ASP A 153 -3.45 2.80 12.00
CA ASP A 153 -4.00 3.48 13.15
C ASP A 153 -5.22 4.30 12.69
N ASN A 154 -6.23 4.38 13.54
CA ASN A 154 -7.50 5.07 13.27
C ASN A 154 -8.17 4.64 11.95
N GLY A 155 -8.22 3.34 11.69
CA GLY A 155 -8.83 2.76 10.47
C GLY A 155 -10.29 3.15 10.22
N ASP A 156 -11.03 3.64 11.23
CA ASP A 156 -12.40 4.12 11.09
C ASP A 156 -12.53 5.55 10.53
N ASN A 157 -11.41 6.28 10.47
CA ASN A 157 -11.34 7.66 9.95
C ASN A 157 -10.97 7.71 8.45
N ILE A 158 -11.26 6.61 7.76
CA ILE A 158 -11.16 6.47 6.31
C ILE A 158 -12.19 5.44 5.88
N ASN A 159 -12.78 5.61 4.70
CA ASN A 159 -13.60 4.61 4.05
C ASN A 159 -13.06 4.35 2.65
N GLY A 160 -13.02 3.08 2.23
CA GLY A 160 -12.40 2.77 0.96
C GLY A 160 -12.07 1.32 0.69
N THR A 161 -11.16 1.14 -0.26
CA THR A 161 -10.59 -0.15 -0.57
C THR A 161 -9.08 -0.09 -0.46
N TYR A 162 -8.46 -1.23 -0.16
CA TYR A 162 -7.01 -1.33 -0.22
C TYR A 162 -6.59 -2.72 -0.69
N ARG A 163 -5.37 -2.78 -1.22
CA ARG A 163 -4.73 -4.01 -1.66
C ARG A 163 -3.24 -3.93 -1.38
N LEU A 164 -2.69 -4.96 -0.75
CA LEU A 164 -1.26 -5.09 -0.45
C LEU A 164 -0.79 -6.51 -0.76
N MET A 165 0.35 -6.63 -1.46
CA MET A 165 1.03 -7.89 -1.70
C MET A 165 2.04 -8.16 -0.58
N ALA A 166 1.78 -9.16 0.24
CA ALA A 166 2.74 -9.66 1.21
C ALA A 166 3.68 -10.70 0.59
N ALA A 167 4.98 -10.60 0.87
CA ALA A 167 6.02 -11.53 0.40
C ALA A 167 6.05 -12.88 1.15
N LYS A 168 4.89 -13.33 1.62
CA LYS A 168 4.70 -14.57 2.39
C LYS A 168 3.48 -15.34 1.90
N GLY A 169 3.55 -16.66 2.03
CA GLY A 169 2.40 -17.53 1.77
C GLY A 169 1.29 -17.33 2.81
N ARG A 170 0.03 -17.58 2.40
CA ARG A 170 -1.17 -17.28 3.20
C ARG A 170 -1.18 -17.89 4.59
N SER A 171 -0.61 -19.09 4.74
CA SER A 171 -0.52 -19.81 6.02
C SER A 171 0.42 -19.16 7.03
N ALA A 172 1.34 -18.29 6.59
CA ALA A 172 2.27 -17.58 7.45
C ALA A 172 1.72 -16.23 7.94
N ILE A 173 0.54 -15.81 7.46
CA ILE A 173 -0.14 -14.62 7.95
C ILE A 173 -1.13 -15.04 9.03
N SER A 174 -1.24 -14.25 10.10
CA SER A 174 -2.17 -14.55 11.20
C SER A 174 -3.62 -14.50 10.72
N PRO A 175 -4.44 -15.55 10.95
CA PRO A 175 -5.81 -15.58 10.48
C PRO A 175 -6.78 -14.74 11.28
N GLY A 176 -6.51 -14.47 12.55
CA GLY A 176 -7.45 -13.75 13.42
C GLY A 176 -7.69 -12.29 13.06
N SER A 177 -6.96 -11.73 12.09
CA SER A 177 -7.18 -10.37 11.60
C SER A 177 -8.11 -10.28 10.40
N TYR A 178 -8.42 -11.42 9.77
CA TYR A 178 -9.06 -11.44 8.46
C TYR A 178 -10.26 -12.38 8.47
N ASN A 179 -11.26 -11.99 7.70
CA ASN A 179 -12.35 -12.88 7.36
C ASN A 179 -11.88 -13.97 6.38
N THR A 180 -12.66 -15.04 6.31
CA THR A 180 -12.42 -16.15 5.39
C THR A 180 -12.66 -15.73 3.94
N THR A 181 -11.96 -16.38 3.01
CA THR A 181 -12.20 -16.18 1.57
C THR A 181 -13.67 -16.47 1.25
N GLY A 182 -14.35 -15.53 0.58
CA GLY A 182 -15.79 -15.61 0.26
C GLY A 182 -16.71 -14.91 1.28
N SER A 183 -16.18 -14.44 2.39
CA SER A 183 -16.88 -13.55 3.33
C SER A 183 -16.59 -12.09 3.01
N GLU A 184 -17.30 -11.19 3.70
CA GLU A 184 -16.99 -9.76 3.67
C GLU A 184 -15.52 -9.52 4.10
N PRO A 185 -14.74 -8.72 3.38
CA PRO A 185 -13.38 -8.31 3.74
C PRO A 185 -13.24 -7.59 5.09
N PRO A 186 -12.03 -7.51 5.66
CA PRO A 186 -10.74 -7.77 5.02
C PRO A 186 -10.43 -9.27 4.86
N ILE A 187 -9.95 -9.68 3.68
CA ILE A 187 -9.61 -11.07 3.36
C ILE A 187 -8.16 -11.25 2.90
N ARG A 188 -7.71 -12.50 2.90
CA ARG A 188 -6.40 -12.92 2.38
C ARG A 188 -6.53 -14.01 1.32
N THR A 189 -5.87 -13.82 0.20
CA THR A 189 -5.90 -14.75 -0.93
C THR A 189 -4.49 -15.12 -1.36
N THR A 190 -4.23 -16.41 -1.56
CA THR A 190 -2.94 -16.89 -2.04
C THR A 190 -2.60 -16.23 -3.38
N ALA A 191 -1.33 -15.87 -3.56
CA ALA A 191 -0.83 -15.25 -4.77
C ALA A 191 0.57 -15.77 -5.13
N ILE A 192 1.04 -15.41 -6.32
CA ILE A 192 2.44 -15.50 -6.70
C ILE A 192 3.07 -14.14 -6.38
N TYR A 193 4.08 -14.13 -5.52
CA TYR A 193 4.83 -12.92 -5.18
C TYR A 193 5.83 -12.59 -6.29
N ASN A 194 6.52 -13.57 -6.82
CA ASN A 194 7.33 -13.42 -8.02
C ASN A 194 7.41 -14.75 -8.77
N ALA A 195 7.68 -14.69 -10.06
CA ALA A 195 7.96 -15.84 -10.89
C ALA A 195 9.16 -15.56 -11.80
N THR A 196 10.05 -16.53 -11.91
CA THR A 196 11.17 -16.49 -12.86
C THR A 196 10.87 -17.44 -14.01
N VAL A 197 10.94 -16.90 -15.22
CA VAL A 197 10.83 -17.66 -16.47
C VAL A 197 12.15 -17.59 -17.23
N HIS A 198 12.54 -18.73 -17.78
CA HIS A 198 13.67 -18.85 -18.69
C HIS A 198 13.16 -18.64 -20.11
N VAL A 199 13.73 -17.68 -20.83
CA VAL A 199 13.35 -17.35 -22.19
C VAL A 199 14.51 -17.67 -23.12
N THR A 200 14.25 -18.54 -24.09
CA THR A 200 15.19 -18.88 -25.16
C THR A 200 14.58 -18.48 -26.50
N TYR A 201 15.33 -17.73 -27.29
CA TYR A 201 15.00 -17.41 -28.66
C TYR A 201 16.14 -17.84 -29.57
N ASP A 202 15.84 -18.76 -30.48
CA ASP A 202 16.81 -19.29 -31.43
C ASP A 202 16.28 -19.07 -32.86
N SER A 203 17.00 -18.29 -33.64
CA SER A 203 16.83 -18.15 -35.08
C SER A 203 18.18 -18.32 -35.75
N GLY A 204 18.20 -18.66 -37.05
CA GLY A 204 19.44 -18.95 -37.78
C GLY A 204 20.53 -17.87 -37.69
N ASP A 205 20.17 -16.63 -37.35
CA ASP A 205 21.08 -15.49 -37.21
C ASP A 205 21.13 -14.90 -35.78
N LEU A 206 20.32 -15.39 -34.84
CA LEU A 206 20.25 -14.86 -33.48
C LEU A 206 19.89 -15.95 -32.46
N TYR A 207 20.80 -16.18 -31.51
CA TYR A 207 20.55 -16.93 -30.28
C TYR A 207 20.50 -15.96 -29.10
N TYR A 208 19.44 -16.02 -28.32
CA TYR A 208 19.23 -15.22 -27.12
C TYR A 208 18.67 -16.10 -26.01
N GLU A 209 19.24 -16.00 -24.82
CA GLU A 209 18.86 -16.81 -23.65
C GLU A 209 18.94 -15.93 -22.40
N THR A 210 17.89 -15.92 -21.58
CA THR A 210 17.84 -15.09 -20.37
C THR A 210 16.84 -15.62 -19.35
N ASP A 211 17.10 -15.37 -18.07
CA ASP A 211 16.09 -15.49 -17.02
C ASP A 211 15.43 -14.13 -16.78
N ARG A 212 14.10 -14.09 -16.77
CA ARG A 212 13.30 -12.91 -16.40
C ARG A 212 12.47 -13.20 -15.18
N THR A 213 12.60 -12.34 -14.17
CA THR A 213 11.79 -12.41 -12.95
C THR A 213 10.75 -11.30 -13.01
N ALA A 214 9.47 -11.68 -12.90
CA ALA A 214 8.36 -10.74 -12.77
C ALA A 214 7.97 -10.61 -11.29
N GLU A 215 7.86 -9.36 -10.80
CA GLU A 215 7.46 -9.05 -9.42
C GLU A 215 6.44 -7.88 -9.38
N PRO A 216 5.33 -7.98 -8.62
CA PRO A 216 4.34 -6.91 -8.49
C PRO A 216 4.97 -5.57 -8.05
N GLY A 217 4.57 -4.49 -8.72
CA GLY A 217 5.00 -3.13 -8.41
C GLY A 217 6.42 -2.75 -8.83
N ARG A 218 7.18 -3.63 -9.51
CA ARG A 218 8.42 -3.24 -10.23
C ARG A 218 8.27 -3.21 -11.75
N ASP A 219 7.34 -4.00 -12.28
CA ASP A 219 7.18 -4.23 -13.73
C ASP A 219 5.84 -3.66 -14.28
N ASP A 220 5.19 -2.75 -13.54
CA ASP A 220 3.93 -2.09 -13.95
C ASP A 220 4.17 -0.83 -14.81
N GLU A 221 5.35 -0.70 -15.43
CA GLU A 221 5.74 0.34 -16.40
C GLU A 221 6.02 -0.24 -17.79
#